data_AF-A0A350AT80-F1
#
_entry.id   AF-A0A350AT80-F1
#
_cell.length_a   1.000
_cell.length_b   1.000
_cell.length_c   1.000
_cell.angle_alpha   90.00
_cell.angle_beta   90.00
_cell.angle_gamma   90.00
#
_symmetry.space_group_name_H-M   'P 1'
#
loop_
_entity.id
_entity.type
_entity.pdbx_description
1 polymer ?
#
loop_
_entity_poly.entity_id
_entity_poly.type
_entity_poly.pdbx_seq_one_letter_code
_entity_poly.pdbx_strand_id
1 'polypeptide(L)' 'MATNLAIDDALLSKALKIGGKKTKKDTVNEALKEFIVRREQKKVLDLFGTVEYFDDYEPKKARRK' A
#
# COMPACT_ATOMS: atom_id res chain seq x y z
N MET A 1 -6.70 20.75 6.82
CA MET A 1 -6.85 22.02 6.08
C MET A 1 -7.69 21.74 4.84
N ALA A 2 -8.64 22.60 4.49
CA ALA A 2 -9.37 22.46 3.23
C ALA A 2 -8.55 23.11 2.13
N THR A 3 -8.04 22.31 1.20
CA THR A 3 -7.27 22.79 0.04
C THR A 3 -8.21 22.72 -1.15
N ASN A 4 -8.38 23.83 -1.87
CA ASN A 4 -9.22 23.87 -3.07
C ASN A 4 -8.47 23.21 -4.24
N LEU A 5 -8.46 21.88 -4.26
CA LEU A 5 -7.83 21.08 -5.31
C LEU A 5 -8.89 20.72 -6.36
N ALA A 6 -8.60 21.00 -7.62
CA ALA A 6 -9.41 20.50 -8.73
C ALA A 6 -9.23 18.98 -8.81
N ILE A 7 -10.28 18.23 -8.48
CA ILE A 7 -10.33 16.77 -8.55
C ILE A 7 -11.46 16.40 -9.51
N ASP A 8 -11.24 15.39 -10.35
CA ASP A 8 -12.31 14.82 -11.18
C ASP A 8 -13.42 14.22 -10.29
N ASP A 9 -14.61 14.80 -10.36
CA ASP A 9 -15.78 14.39 -9.58
C ASP A 9 -16.28 12.99 -9.93
N ALA A 10 -16.12 12.54 -11.19
CA ALA A 10 -16.50 11.20 -11.59
C ALA A 10 -15.55 10.16 -10.96
N LEU A 11 -14.24 10.46 -10.95
CA LEU A 11 -13.24 9.63 -10.28
C LEU A 11 -13.49 9.56 -8.77
N LEU A 12 -13.75 10.70 -8.13
CA LEU A 12 -14.00 10.77 -6.69
C LEU A 12 -15.30 10.05 -6.29
N SER A 13 -16.36 10.19 -7.08
CA SER A 13 -17.62 9.47 -6.87
C SER A 13 -17.44 7.96 -6.98
N LYS A 14 -16.66 7.52 -7.97
CA LYS A 14 -16.31 6.10 -8.13
C LYS A 14 -15.50 5.58 -6.95
N ALA A 15 -14.49 6.34 -6.51
CA ALA A 15 -13.67 5.99 -5.35
C ALA A 15 -14.51 5.93 -4.06
N LEU A 16 -15.45 6.86 -3.87
CA LEU A 16 -16.36 6.88 -2.71
C LEU A 16 -17.24 5.62 -2.68
N LYS A 17 -17.79 5.23 -3.83
CA LYS A 17 -18.64 4.03 -3.97
C LYS A 17 -17.85 2.74 -3.72
N ILE A 18 -16.62 2.64 -4.24
CA ILE A 18 -15.78 1.44 -4.10
C ILE A 18 -15.17 1.35 -2.69
N GLY A 19 -14.66 2.46 -2.16
CA GLY A 19 -14.00 2.53 -0.85
C GLY A 19 -14.96 2.55 0.34
N GLY A 20 -16.28 2.65 0.10
CA GLY A 20 -17.31 2.57 1.15
C GLY A 20 -17.24 3.68 2.20
N LYS A 21 -16.62 4.82 1.87
CA LYS A 21 -16.46 5.94 2.81
C LYS A 21 -17.70 6.83 2.85
N LYS A 22 -17.88 7.48 4.00
CA LYS A 22 -18.99 8.42 4.23
C LYS A 22 -18.75 9.79 3.61
N THR A 23 -17.48 10.20 3.45
CA THR A 23 -17.14 11.54 2.98
C THR A 23 -16.12 11.53 1.84
N LYS A 24 -16.22 12.52 0.96
CA LYS A 24 -15.22 12.80 -0.08
C LYS A 24 -13.82 12.98 0.51
N LYS A 25 -13.71 13.67 1.65
CA LYS A 25 -12.44 13.90 2.36
C LYS A 25 -11.79 12.60 2.80
N ASP A 26 -12.55 11.69 3.42
CA ASP A 26 -12.00 10.41 3.90
C ASP A 26 -11.55 9.54 2.73
N THR A 27 -12.32 9.56 1.63
CA THR A 27 -11.96 8.87 0.38
C THR A 27 -10.63 9.37 -0.18
N VAL A 28 -10.44 10.68 -0.26
CA VAL A 28 -9.19 11.27 -0.77
C VAL A 28 -8.02 10.91 0.16
N ASN A 29 -8.19 11.02 1.48
CA ASN A 29 -7.13 10.70 2.43
C ASN A 29 -6.72 9.22 2.37
N GLU A 30 -7.68 8.31 2.24
CA GLU A 30 -7.39 6.88 2.09
C GLU A 30 -6.70 6.59 0.76
N ALA A 31 -7.21 7.13 -0.35
CA ALA A 31 -6.60 6.96 -1.66
C ALA A 31 -5.13 7.43 -1.68
N LEU A 32 -4.82 8.55 -1.01
CA LEU A 32 -3.45 9.02 -0.86
C LEU A 32 -2.58 8.07 -0.02
N LYS A 33 -3.11 7.54 1.09
CA LYS A 33 -2.41 6.54 1.90
C LYS A 33 -2.08 5.29 1.10
N GLU A 34 -3.05 4.74 0.38
CA GLU A 34 -2.85 3.56 -0.46
C GLU A 34 -1.85 3.83 -1.59
N PHE A 35 -1.93 5.00 -2.22
CA PHE A 35 -0.99 5.41 -3.25
C PHE A 35 0.46 5.45 -2.74
N ILE A 36 0.66 6.00 -1.55
CA ILE A 36 1.97 6.04 -0.88
C ILE A 36 2.43 4.61 -0.59
N VAL A 37 1.62 3.82 0.15
CA VAL A 37 1.98 2.44 0.54
C VAL A 37 2.33 1.59 -0.67
N ARG A 38 1.53 1.65 -1.74
CA ARG A 38 1.78 0.89 -2.98
C ARG A 38 3.10 1.26 -3.65
N ARG A 39 3.57 2.51 -3.50
CA ARG A 39 4.88 2.94 -4.00
C ARG A 39 6.01 2.55 -3.05
N GLU A 40 5.77 2.64 -1.75
CA GLU A 40 6.76 2.25 -0.74
C GLU A 40 7.00 0.75 -0.71
N GLN A 41 6.03 -0.08 -1.10
CA GLN A 41 6.24 -1.52 -1.28
C GLN A 41 7.41 -1.84 -2.22
N LYS A 42 7.74 -0.95 -3.18
CA LYS A 42 8.91 -1.15 -4.04
C LYS A 42 10.23 -1.14 -3.28
N LYS A 43 10.29 -0.49 -2.10
CA LYS A 43 11.47 -0.48 -1.22
C LYS A 43 11.81 -1.87 -0.67
N VAL A 44 10.89 -2.84 -0.75
CA VAL A 44 11.20 -4.25 -0.42
C VAL A 44 12.31 -4.79 -1.32
N LEU A 45 12.45 -4.27 -2.54
CA LEU A 45 13.55 -4.65 -3.44
C LEU A 45 14.92 -4.25 -2.86
N ASP A 46 14.98 -3.19 -2.07
CA ASP A 46 16.22 -2.72 -1.44
C ASP A 46 16.71 -3.69 -0.34
N LEU A 47 15.85 -4.59 0.15
CA LEU A 47 16.20 -5.62 1.13
C LEU A 47 16.81 -6.88 0.50
N PHE A 48 16.78 -7.03 -0.83
CA PHE A 48 17.41 -8.18 -1.47
C PHE A 48 18.92 -8.11 -1.33
N GLY A 49 19.52 -9.19 -0.85
CA GLY A 49 20.96 -9.28 -0.63
C GLY A 49 21.44 -8.60 0.66
N THR A 50 20.57 -7.97 1.44
CA THR A 50 20.91 -7.41 2.77
C THR A 50 20.68 -8.39 3.91
N VAL A 51 20.03 -9.52 3.64
CA VAL A 51 19.72 -10.54 4.64
C VAL A 51 20.80 -11.61 4.59
N GLU A 52 21.60 -11.69 5.65
CA GLU A 52 22.53 -12.80 5.86
C GLU A 52 21.77 -13.99 6.47
N TYR A 53 21.97 -15.16 5.89
CA TYR A 53 21.45 -16.42 6.42
C TYR A 53 22.57 -17.16 7.12
N PHE A 54 22.24 -17.93 8.16
CA PHE A 54 23.17 -18.86 8.78
C PHE A 54 23.53 -19.97 7.79
N ASP A 55 24.78 -20.42 7.80
CA ASP A 55 25.29 -21.43 6.85
C ASP A 55 24.56 -22.78 6.95
N ASP A 56 24.00 -23.09 8.12
CA ASP A 56 23.24 -24.31 8.39
C ASP A 56 21.72 -24.14 8.21
N TYR A 57 21.27 -22.97 7.75
CA TYR A 57 19.86 -22.67 7.55
C TYR A 57 19.27 -23.45 6.38
N GLU A 58 18.49 -24.48 6.68
CA GLU A 58 17.72 -25.24 5.69
C GLU A 58 16.24 -24.80 5.70
N PRO A 59 15.80 -23.90 4.79
CA PRO A 59 14.44 -23.34 4.78
C PRO A 59 13.32 -24.37 4.52
N LYS A 60 13.68 -25.59 4.10
CA LYS A 60 12.73 -26.69 3.83
C LYS A 60 12.58 -27.66 5.01
N LYS A 61 13.42 -27.57 6.06
CA LYS A 61 13.28 -28.44 7.26
C LYS A 61 11.91 -28.28 7.91
N ALA A 62 11.42 -27.05 8.05
CA ALA A 62 10.10 -26.74 8.62
C ALA A 62 8.89 -27.14 7.75
N ARG A 63 9.11 -27.67 6.53
CA ARG A 63 8.04 -28.08 5.60
C ARG A 63 7.82 -29.59 5.56
N ARG A 64 8.67 -30.37 6.24
CA ARG A 64 8.54 -31.83 6.34
C ARG A 64 7.50 -32.14 7.42
N LYS A 65 6.46 -32.90 7.05
CA LYS A 65 5.44 -33.46 7.95
C LYS A 65 5.99 -34.69 8.65
#